data_AF-A0A538I493-F1
#
_entry.id   AF-A0A538I493-F1
#
_cell.length_a   1.000
_cell.length_b   1.000
_cell.length_c   1.000
_cell.angle_alpha   90.00
_cell.angle_beta   90.00
_cell.angle_gamma   90.00
#
_symmetry.space_group_name_H-M   'P 1'
#
loop_
_entity.id
_entity.type
_entity.pdbx_description
1 polymer ?
#
loop_
_entity_poly.entity_id
_entity_poly.type
_entity_poly.pdbx_seq_one_letter_code
_entity_poly.pdbx_strand_id
1 'polypeptide(L)'
;MLELLEVIVAWAQKHATDRLLGQSSLFDAGGAEDVSVSHHPVIAPGEYEKADLLRLEKESLGLYVSEHPLAGVREQLRRKTDATLAELERRRDGEVVTVGGIVADVKQVTTKRGEPMVFLALDDPTGSAEVVVFNSTYAAASDLCTADRVLVVKGRVDHKQQGETKLIALEVSAFEAIAERRDVHFQIDATRARAGIIAELALLLRDFPGECPVYLDLKTSEGPKTLFVGAYRVQPTPDLLAEAKALLGEATIA
;
A
#
# COMPACT_ATOMS: atom_id res chain seq x y z
N MET A 1 22.00 4.45 2.50
CA MET A 1 22.63 5.80 2.53
C MET A 1 22.46 6.48 3.89
N LEU A 2 21.23 6.61 4.41
CA LEU A 2 20.97 7.27 5.71
C LEU A 2 21.76 6.64 6.88
N GLU A 3 21.87 5.31 6.93
CA GLU A 3 22.61 4.59 7.97
C GLU A 3 24.12 4.91 8.03
N LEU A 4 24.71 5.35 6.91
CA LEU A 4 26.15 5.61 6.81
C LEU A 4 26.46 7.11 6.87
N LEU A 5 25.46 7.97 7.05
CA LEU A 5 25.61 9.42 7.02
C LEU A 5 26.65 9.90 8.04
N GLU A 6 26.56 9.45 9.30
CA GLU A 6 27.50 9.84 10.35
C GLU A 6 28.94 9.42 10.04
N VAL A 7 29.10 8.20 9.50
CA VAL A 7 30.41 7.66 9.11
C VAL A 7 31.02 8.48 7.97
N ILE A 8 30.21 8.87 6.98
CA ILE A 8 30.64 9.70 5.86
C ILE A 8 30.99 11.12 6.32
N VAL A 9 30.18 11.71 7.22
CA VAL A 9 30.45 13.05 7.78
C VAL A 9 31.75 13.05 8.57
N ALA A 10 31.98 12.04 9.43
CA ALA A 10 33.21 11.91 10.21
C ALA A 10 34.45 11.73 9.31
N TRP A 11 34.33 10.90 8.27
CA TRP A 11 35.39 10.73 7.26
C TRP A 11 35.71 12.03 6.53
N ALA A 12 34.68 12.77 6.09
CA ALA A 12 34.82 14.03 5.38
C ALA A 12 35.45 15.12 6.25
N GLN A 13 35.05 15.21 7.52
CA GLN A 13 35.63 16.15 8.49
C GLN A 13 37.12 15.88 8.71
N LYS A 14 37.50 14.61 8.92
CA LYS A 14 38.90 14.22 9.09
C LYS A 14 39.75 14.62 7.88
N HIS A 15 39.30 14.32 6.66
CA HIS A 15 40.01 14.69 5.44
C HIS A 15 40.09 16.21 5.23
N ALA A 16 39.06 16.97 5.62
CA ALA A 16 39.10 18.43 5.58
C ALA A 16 40.12 19.00 6.59
N THR A 17 40.17 18.44 7.80
CA THR A 17 41.15 18.83 8.83
C THR A 17 42.58 18.49 8.41
N ASP A 18 42.83 17.30 7.88
CA ASP A 18 44.16 16.87 7.41
C ASP A 18 44.67 17.81 6.29
N ARG A 19 43.80 18.22 5.36
CA ARG A 19 44.11 19.24 4.34
C ARG A 19 44.44 20.62 4.92
N LEU A 20 43.65 21.08 5.90
CA LEU A 20 43.88 22.38 6.56
C LEU A 20 45.19 22.42 7.33
N LEU A 21 45.59 21.29 7.93
CA LEU A 21 46.84 21.14 8.65
C LEU A 21 48.06 20.95 7.71
N GLY A 22 47.85 20.97 6.39
CA GLY A 22 48.90 20.73 5.41
C GLY A 22 49.45 19.30 5.44
N GLN A 23 48.75 18.38 6.10
CA GLN A 23 49.11 16.98 6.22
C GLN A 23 48.56 16.24 4.98
N SER A 24 49.27 16.34 3.85
CA SER A 24 49.06 15.40 2.76
C SER A 24 49.63 14.03 3.16
N SER A 25 48.90 12.96 2.82
CA SER A 25 49.38 11.60 3.06
C SER A 25 50.75 11.43 2.39
N LEU A 26 51.77 10.98 3.13
CA LEU A 26 53.14 10.80 2.62
C LEU A 26 53.24 9.83 1.42
N PHE A 27 52.18 9.07 1.14
CA PHE A 27 52.07 8.16 0.00
C PHE A 27 51.35 8.76 -1.23
N ASP A 28 50.84 10.00 -1.15
CA ASP A 28 50.22 10.73 -2.27
C ASP A 28 51.26 11.51 -3.11
N ALA A 29 52.49 11.67 -2.58
CA ALA A 29 53.57 12.44 -3.19
C ALA A 29 54.59 11.60 -3.99
N GLY A 30 54.31 10.31 -4.21
CA GLY A 30 55.15 9.41 -5.00
C GLY A 30 54.54 9.14 -6.37
N GLY A 31 55.03 9.83 -7.40
CA GLY A 31 54.50 9.79 -8.77
C GLY A 31 54.44 8.40 -9.42
N ALA A 32 53.32 7.73 -9.22
CA ALA A 32 52.70 6.80 -10.14
C ALA A 32 51.22 7.18 -10.23
N GLU A 33 50.61 7.08 -11.41
CA GLU A 33 49.18 7.31 -11.64
C GLU A 33 48.31 6.22 -10.99
N ASP A 34 48.57 5.88 -9.73
CA ASP A 34 47.61 5.16 -8.90
C ASP A 34 46.66 6.21 -8.34
N VAL A 35 45.49 6.30 -8.98
CA VAL A 35 44.30 6.92 -8.42
C VAL A 35 44.21 6.46 -6.97
N SER A 36 44.52 7.36 -6.03
CA SER A 36 44.36 7.07 -4.62
C SER A 36 42.90 6.69 -4.43
N VAL A 37 42.64 5.39 -4.25
CA VAL A 37 41.31 4.89 -3.94
C VAL A 37 41.02 5.42 -2.55
N SER A 38 40.43 6.62 -2.51
CA SER A 38 39.86 7.15 -1.29
C SER A 38 38.89 6.09 -0.84
N HIS A 39 39.23 5.36 0.23
CA HIS A 39 38.36 4.36 0.83
C HIS A 39 37.23 5.13 1.50
N HIS A 40 36.30 5.63 0.68
CA HIS A 40 35.06 6.17 1.17
C HIS A 40 34.27 5.00 1.76
N PRO A 41 33.42 5.25 2.76
CA PRO A 41 32.48 4.23 3.23
C PRO A 41 31.68 3.71 2.04
N VAL A 42 31.62 2.38 1.87
CA VAL A 42 30.84 1.77 0.80
C VAL A 42 29.37 1.81 1.22
N ILE A 43 28.52 2.42 0.40
CA ILE A 43 27.08 2.41 0.63
C ILE A 43 26.58 1.01 0.31
N ALA A 44 26.02 0.32 1.30
CA ALA A 44 25.42 -0.99 1.08
C ALA A 44 24.30 -0.88 0.02
N PRO A 45 24.27 -1.77 -0.98
CA PRO A 45 23.16 -1.82 -1.92
C PRO A 45 21.94 -2.40 -1.20
N GLY A 46 20.86 -1.63 -1.17
CA GLY A 46 19.61 -2.00 -0.52
C GLY A 46 18.67 -0.81 -0.50
N GLU A 47 17.44 -1.02 -0.94
CA GLU A 47 16.36 -0.05 -0.81
C GLU A 47 15.50 -0.42 0.40
N TYR A 48 14.90 0.58 1.04
CA TYR A 48 13.93 0.33 2.09
C TYR A 48 12.70 -0.38 1.50
N GLU A 49 12.03 -1.18 2.34
CA GLU A 49 10.71 -1.68 2.02
C GLU A 49 9.78 -0.50 1.67
N LYS A 50 8.88 -0.72 0.70
CA LYS A 50 8.06 0.36 0.13
C LYS A 50 7.28 1.15 1.18
N ALA A 51 6.79 0.48 2.22
CA ALA A 51 6.07 1.12 3.32
C ALA A 51 6.96 2.10 4.12
N ASP A 52 8.23 1.75 4.34
CA ASP A 52 9.18 2.62 5.04
C ASP A 52 9.59 3.81 4.18
N LEU A 53 9.74 3.64 2.85
CA LEU A 53 9.97 4.76 1.93
C LEU A 53 8.85 5.80 2.01
N LEU A 54 7.59 5.35 1.93
CA LEU A 54 6.44 6.25 2.00
C LEU A 54 6.34 6.95 3.36
N ARG A 55 6.66 6.26 4.45
CA ARG A 55 6.71 6.86 5.79
C ARG A 55 7.79 7.94 5.87
N LEU A 56 8.99 7.67 5.37
CA LEU A 56 10.09 8.63 5.32
C LEU A 56 9.76 9.83 4.40
N GLU A 57 9.07 9.63 3.27
CA GLU A 57 8.56 10.71 2.43
C GLU A 57 7.62 11.62 3.22
N LYS A 58 6.65 11.05 3.95
CA LYS A 58 5.73 11.84 4.77
C LYS A 58 6.44 12.56 5.93
N GLU A 59 7.39 11.92 6.60
CA GLU A 59 8.15 12.56 7.69
C GLU A 59 9.03 13.71 7.19
N SER A 60 9.63 13.58 6.01
CA SER A 60 10.59 14.55 5.46
C SER A 60 9.93 15.69 4.65
N LEU A 61 8.88 15.37 3.89
CA LEU A 61 8.21 16.31 2.98
C LEU A 61 6.80 16.71 3.44
N GLY A 62 6.24 16.00 4.43
CA GLY A 62 4.86 16.21 4.89
C GLY A 62 3.79 15.65 3.94
N LEU A 63 4.16 15.05 2.82
CA LEU A 63 3.25 14.52 1.80
C LEU A 63 3.85 13.32 1.07
N TYR A 64 2.98 12.47 0.53
CA TYR A 64 3.37 11.32 -0.30
C TYR A 64 3.58 11.76 -1.75
N VAL A 65 4.81 11.68 -2.26
CA VAL A 65 5.14 12.10 -3.64
C VAL A 65 5.05 10.93 -4.61
N SER A 66 5.64 9.79 -4.22
CA SER A 66 5.76 8.63 -5.10
C SER A 66 4.42 7.92 -5.29
N GLU A 67 3.76 7.57 -4.18
CA GLU A 67 2.51 6.82 -4.22
C GLU A 67 1.72 6.98 -2.92
N HIS A 68 0.41 7.21 -3.01
CA HIS A 68 -0.44 7.30 -1.83
C HIS A 68 -0.65 5.90 -1.20
N PRO A 69 -0.62 5.73 0.13
CA PRO A 69 -0.84 4.43 0.80
C PRO A 69 -2.14 3.71 0.39
N LEU A 70 -3.14 4.48 -0.05
CA LEU A 70 -4.43 3.98 -0.51
C LEU A 70 -4.41 3.46 -1.96
N ALA A 71 -3.33 3.62 -2.71
CA ALA A 71 -3.26 3.23 -4.12
C ALA A 71 -3.60 1.76 -4.34
N GLY A 72 -3.05 0.86 -3.51
CA GLY A 72 -3.30 -0.58 -3.61
C GLY A 72 -4.74 -1.01 -3.28
N VAL A 73 -5.48 -0.20 -2.53
CA VAL A 73 -6.85 -0.51 -2.08
C VAL A 73 -7.91 0.43 -2.68
N ARG A 74 -7.51 1.30 -3.61
CA ARG A 74 -8.34 2.40 -4.10
C ARG A 74 -9.67 1.95 -4.68
N GLU A 75 -9.65 0.92 -5.52
CA GLU A 75 -10.86 0.40 -6.18
C GLU A 75 -11.83 -0.22 -5.17
N GLN A 76 -11.31 -0.94 -4.18
CA GLN A 76 -12.12 -1.54 -3.12
C GLN A 76 -12.70 -0.48 -2.18
N LEU A 77 -11.91 0.53 -1.84
CA LEU A 77 -12.35 1.67 -1.03
C LEU A 77 -13.45 2.44 -1.76
N ARG A 78 -13.26 2.72 -3.06
CA ARG A 78 -14.26 3.41 -3.91
C ARG A 78 -15.60 2.70 -3.96
N ARG A 79 -15.64 1.35 -3.90
CA ARG A 79 -16.89 0.58 -3.83
C ARG A 79 -17.65 0.75 -2.50
N LYS A 80 -16.95 1.15 -1.43
CA LYS A 80 -17.52 1.37 -0.10
C LYS A 80 -17.80 2.85 0.22
N THR A 81 -17.42 3.78 -0.67
CA THR A 81 -17.54 5.23 -0.46
C THR A 81 -18.47 5.88 -1.48
N ASP A 82 -19.23 6.87 -1.05
CA ASP A 82 -20.17 7.63 -1.88
C ASP A 82 -19.53 8.87 -2.53
N ALA A 83 -18.48 9.42 -1.92
CA ALA A 83 -17.80 10.64 -2.33
C ALA A 83 -16.30 10.58 -1.98
N THR A 84 -15.49 11.36 -2.70
CA THR A 84 -14.09 11.62 -2.32
C THR A 84 -14.02 12.79 -1.33
N LEU A 85 -12.87 12.97 -0.66
CA LEU A 85 -12.73 14.07 0.30
C LEU A 85 -12.80 15.44 -0.36
N ALA A 86 -12.24 15.60 -1.57
CA ALA A 86 -12.36 16.84 -2.33
C ALA A 86 -13.80 17.18 -2.77
N GLU A 87 -14.69 16.18 -2.87
CA GLU A 87 -16.09 16.42 -3.24
C GLU A 87 -16.93 16.95 -2.07
N LEU A 88 -16.47 16.81 -0.83
CA LEU A 88 -17.21 17.22 0.37
C LEU A 88 -17.58 18.71 0.34
N GLU A 89 -16.70 19.57 -0.18
CA GLU A 89 -16.96 21.01 -0.32
C GLU A 89 -18.13 21.34 -1.26
N ARG A 90 -18.45 20.42 -2.18
CA ARG A 90 -19.53 20.58 -3.16
C ARG A 90 -20.83 19.91 -2.74
N ARG A 91 -20.82 19.14 -1.65
CA ARG A 91 -22.02 18.48 -1.10
C ARG A 91 -22.90 19.49 -0.36
N ARG A 92 -24.14 19.09 -0.08
CA ARG A 92 -25.06 19.96 0.64
C ARG A 92 -24.80 19.87 2.14
N ASP A 93 -24.95 21.01 2.82
CA ASP A 93 -24.93 21.03 4.29
C ASP A 93 -25.98 20.07 4.86
N GLY A 94 -25.56 19.25 5.81
CA GLY A 94 -26.42 18.23 6.41
C GLY A 94 -26.60 16.94 5.60
N GLU A 95 -26.00 16.81 4.41
CA GLU A 95 -26.01 15.58 3.62
C GLU A 95 -25.21 14.48 4.32
N VAL A 96 -25.73 13.24 4.32
CA VAL A 96 -25.03 12.08 4.87
C VAL A 96 -24.30 11.37 3.74
N VAL A 97 -22.98 11.24 3.89
CA VAL A 97 -22.10 10.64 2.89
C VAL A 97 -21.14 9.66 3.56
N THR A 98 -20.72 8.64 2.81
CA THR A 98 -19.67 7.72 3.21
C THR A 98 -18.37 8.08 2.50
N VAL A 99 -17.31 8.36 3.26
CA VAL A 99 -15.98 8.65 2.72
C VAL A 99 -14.95 7.69 3.31
N GLY A 100 -13.82 7.55 2.62
CA GLY A 100 -12.76 6.66 3.03
C GLY A 100 -11.40 7.32 2.82
N GLY A 101 -10.49 7.07 3.75
CA GLY A 101 -9.17 7.67 3.71
C GLY A 101 -8.24 7.12 4.79
N ILE A 102 -7.00 7.58 4.79
CA ILE A 102 -6.01 7.28 5.82
C ILE A 102 -6.02 8.38 6.88
N VAL A 103 -5.93 8.01 8.16
CA VAL A 103 -5.85 8.98 9.24
C VAL A 103 -4.46 9.62 9.26
N ALA A 104 -4.38 10.89 8.90
CA ALA A 104 -3.14 11.65 8.90
C ALA A 104 -2.76 12.18 10.29
N ASP A 105 -3.75 12.62 11.08
CA ASP A 105 -3.55 13.14 12.43
C ASP A 105 -4.78 12.89 13.32
N VAL A 106 -4.55 12.80 14.63
CA VAL A 106 -5.57 12.54 15.66
C VAL A 106 -5.40 13.52 16.81
N LYS A 107 -6.41 14.37 17.01
CA LYS A 107 -6.45 15.33 18.12
C LYS A 107 -7.61 15.04 19.06
N GLN A 108 -7.29 14.58 20.26
CA GLN A 108 -8.28 14.35 21.31
C GLN A 108 -8.51 15.62 22.12
N VAL A 109 -9.77 15.96 22.34
CA VAL A 109 -10.21 17.14 23.08
C VAL A 109 -11.35 16.75 24.01
N THR A 110 -11.40 17.32 25.20
CA THR A 110 -12.57 17.19 26.08
C THR A 110 -13.54 18.33 25.81
N THR A 111 -14.81 18.01 25.55
CA THR A 111 -15.84 19.03 25.36
C THR A 111 -16.08 19.83 26.65
N LYS A 112 -16.75 20.98 26.55
CA LYS A 112 -17.16 21.77 27.73
C LYS A 112 -18.03 21.00 28.73
N ARG A 113 -18.63 19.88 28.30
CA ARG A 113 -19.45 18.98 29.13
C ARG A 113 -18.66 17.85 29.79
N GLY A 114 -17.35 17.78 29.58
CA GLY A 114 -16.49 16.73 30.13
C GLY A 114 -16.45 15.45 29.30
N GLU A 115 -17.11 15.40 28.16
CA GLU A 115 -17.15 14.21 27.29
C GLU A 115 -15.98 14.22 26.28
N PRO A 116 -15.38 13.06 25.97
CA PRO A 116 -14.31 12.96 24.99
C PRO A 116 -14.82 13.24 23.57
N MET A 117 -14.00 13.94 22.79
CA MET A 117 -14.25 14.32 21.40
C MET A 117 -12.93 14.21 20.64
N VAL A 118 -12.97 13.71 19.42
CA VAL A 118 -11.76 13.51 18.61
C VAL A 118 -11.92 14.18 17.26
N PHE A 119 -10.91 14.93 16.86
CA PHE A 119 -10.75 15.43 15.50
C PHE A 119 -9.76 14.51 14.78
N LEU A 120 -10.19 13.94 13.67
CA LEU A 120 -9.35 13.14 12.79
C LEU A 120 -9.13 13.93 11.51
N ALA A 121 -7.87 14.08 11.10
CA ALA A 121 -7.55 14.52 9.75
C ALA A 121 -7.54 13.27 8.86
N LEU A 122 -8.51 13.15 7.95
CA LEU A 122 -8.59 12.06 6.99
C LEU A 122 -7.99 12.54 5.66
N ASP A 123 -7.17 11.70 5.04
CA ASP A 123 -6.46 12.03 3.81
C ASP A 123 -6.74 10.98 2.72
N ASP A 124 -6.95 11.46 1.50
CA ASP A 124 -7.11 10.63 0.31
C ASP A 124 -6.31 11.23 -0.86
N PRO A 125 -6.12 10.51 -1.99
CA PRO A 125 -5.37 11.03 -3.13
C PRO A 125 -5.96 12.31 -3.76
N THR A 126 -7.19 12.69 -3.41
CA THR A 126 -7.88 13.88 -3.91
C THR A 126 -7.77 15.08 -2.98
N GLY A 127 -7.56 14.85 -1.68
CA GLY A 127 -7.36 15.89 -0.68
C GLY A 127 -7.59 15.39 0.75
N SER A 128 -7.60 16.34 1.68
CA SER A 128 -7.77 16.09 3.12
C SER A 128 -9.07 16.69 3.65
N ALA A 129 -9.70 16.04 4.63
CA ALA A 129 -10.88 16.57 5.32
C ALA A 129 -10.83 16.33 6.84
N GLU A 130 -11.37 17.26 7.61
CA GLU A 130 -11.48 17.13 9.07
C GLU A 130 -12.77 16.38 9.45
N VAL A 131 -12.62 15.29 10.18
CA VAL A 131 -13.70 14.46 10.70
C VAL A 131 -13.82 14.66 12.20
N VAL A 132 -15.03 14.99 12.65
CA VAL A 132 -15.37 15.20 14.05
C VAL A 132 -16.08 13.97 14.60
N VAL A 133 -15.47 13.31 15.58
CA VAL A 133 -16.02 12.12 16.25
C VAL A 133 -16.44 12.51 17.67
N PHE A 134 -17.75 12.49 17.92
CA PHE A 134 -18.31 12.72 19.26
C PHE A 134 -18.23 11.45 20.12
N ASN A 135 -18.34 11.61 21.43
CA ASN A 135 -18.26 10.53 22.43
C ASN A 135 -19.07 9.28 22.06
N SER A 136 -20.31 9.45 21.56
CA SER A 136 -21.18 8.34 21.16
C SER A 136 -20.55 7.42 20.11
N THR A 137 -19.85 8.00 19.14
CA THR A 137 -19.20 7.28 18.04
C THR A 137 -17.78 6.87 18.45
N TYR A 138 -17.09 7.70 19.24
CA TYR A 138 -15.74 7.44 19.72
C TYR A 138 -15.68 6.22 20.64
N ALA A 139 -16.66 6.03 21.53
CA ALA A 139 -16.70 4.87 22.42
C ALA A 139 -16.74 3.52 21.67
N ALA A 140 -17.33 3.48 20.47
CA ALA A 140 -17.40 2.29 19.63
C ALA A 140 -16.16 2.09 18.73
N ALA A 141 -15.43 3.17 18.45
CA ALA A 141 -14.35 3.19 17.47
C ALA A 141 -13.02 3.70 18.05
N SER A 142 -12.84 3.70 19.37
CA SER A 142 -11.66 4.24 20.05
C SER A 142 -10.37 3.63 19.54
N ASP A 143 -10.40 2.32 19.29
CA ASP A 143 -9.26 1.54 18.82
C ASP A 143 -8.94 1.84 17.35
N LEU A 144 -9.91 2.35 16.59
CA LEU A 144 -9.78 2.70 15.17
C LEU A 144 -9.21 4.10 14.97
N CYS A 145 -9.41 5.00 15.94
CA CYS A 145 -8.95 6.40 15.90
C CYS A 145 -7.46 6.56 16.19
N THR A 146 -6.61 5.92 15.38
CA THR A 146 -5.15 6.06 15.44
C THR A 146 -4.60 6.53 14.09
N ALA A 147 -3.45 7.21 14.11
CA ALA A 147 -2.75 7.60 12.88
C ALA A 147 -2.41 6.38 12.00
N ASP A 148 -2.27 6.63 10.70
CA ASP A 148 -1.93 5.68 9.64
C ASP A 148 -2.89 4.49 9.47
N ARG A 149 -4.07 4.54 10.08
CA ARG A 149 -5.16 3.59 9.80
C ARG A 149 -6.02 4.04 8.63
N VAL A 150 -6.42 3.08 7.80
CA VAL A 150 -7.41 3.30 6.73
C VAL A 150 -8.80 3.08 7.30
N LEU A 151 -9.65 4.10 7.23
CA LEU A 151 -11.00 4.09 7.79
C LEU A 151 -12.04 4.38 6.71
N VAL A 152 -13.23 3.83 6.90
CA VAL A 152 -14.45 4.23 6.20
C VAL A 152 -15.36 4.90 7.21
N VAL A 153 -15.68 6.17 6.95
CA VAL A 153 -16.47 7.02 7.83
C VAL A 153 -17.77 7.38 7.13
N LYS A 154 -18.88 7.02 7.76
CA LYS A 154 -20.19 7.55 7.39
C LYS A 154 -20.48 8.75 8.27
N GLY A 155 -20.68 9.90 7.65
CA GLY A 155 -20.81 11.14 8.38
C GLY A 155 -21.74 12.13 7.70
N ARG A 156 -22.11 13.15 8.47
CA ARG A 156 -22.91 14.27 7.99
C ARG A 156 -22.00 15.45 7.69
N VAL A 157 -22.11 16.02 6.49
CA VAL A 157 -21.38 17.21 6.09
C VAL A 157 -21.87 18.41 6.91
N ASP A 158 -20.94 19.20 7.44
CA ASP A 158 -21.19 20.42 8.21
C ASP A 158 -20.34 21.58 7.63
N HIS A 159 -21.02 22.58 7.06
CA HIS A 159 -20.42 23.80 6.50
C HIS A 159 -20.63 25.04 7.37
N LYS A 160 -20.88 24.88 8.67
CA LYS A 160 -21.16 26.03 9.57
C LYS A 160 -20.07 27.09 9.63
N GLN A 161 -18.82 26.73 9.38
CA GLN A 161 -17.71 27.68 9.32
C GLN A 161 -17.38 28.00 7.87
N GLN A 162 -17.37 29.31 7.56
CA GLN A 162 -17.17 29.79 6.20
C GLN A 162 -15.74 29.46 5.75
N GLY A 163 -15.60 28.53 4.80
CA GLY A 163 -14.30 28.07 4.29
C GLY A 163 -13.78 26.77 4.92
N GLU A 164 -14.47 26.18 5.90
CA GLU A 164 -14.11 24.87 6.47
C GLU A 164 -15.27 23.88 6.30
N THR A 165 -15.04 22.83 5.54
CA THR A 165 -15.96 21.69 5.45
C THR A 165 -15.54 20.63 6.45
N LYS A 166 -16.42 20.32 7.42
CA LYS A 166 -16.19 19.27 8.41
C LYS A 166 -17.16 18.13 8.19
N LEU A 167 -16.74 16.92 8.54
CA LEU A 167 -17.59 15.74 8.52
C LEU A 167 -17.87 15.30 9.95
N ILE A 168 -19.13 15.33 10.38
CA ILE A 168 -19.53 14.79 11.68
C ILE A 168 -19.71 13.28 11.54
N ALA A 169 -18.86 12.48 12.16
CA ALA A 169 -18.91 11.03 12.09
C ALA A 169 -20.14 10.47 12.81
N LEU A 170 -20.98 9.76 12.06
CA LEU A 170 -22.09 8.97 12.58
C LEU A 170 -21.64 7.54 12.87
N GLU A 171 -20.80 6.99 12.01
CA GLU A 171 -20.24 5.64 12.13
C GLU A 171 -18.81 5.65 11.59
N VAL A 172 -17.91 4.98 12.31
CA VAL A 172 -16.50 4.82 11.94
C VAL A 172 -16.22 3.32 11.90
N SER A 173 -15.71 2.85 10.76
CA SER A 173 -15.38 1.45 10.55
C SER A 173 -13.97 1.33 9.98
N ALA A 174 -13.27 0.25 10.33
CA ALA A 174 -11.99 -0.06 9.72
C ALA A 174 -12.21 -0.41 8.25
N PHE A 175 -11.36 0.09 7.36
CA PHE A 175 -11.32 -0.45 6.03
C PHE A 175 -10.65 -1.82 6.07
N GLU A 176 -11.46 -2.86 6.08
CA GLU A 176 -11.00 -4.19 5.75
C GLU A 176 -11.01 -4.32 4.23
N ALA A 177 -9.82 -4.41 3.66
CA ALA A 177 -9.64 -4.89 2.30
C ALA A 177 -10.29 -6.28 2.27
N ILE A 178 -11.40 -6.39 1.54
CA ILE A 178 -11.88 -7.71 1.17
C ILE A 178 -10.73 -8.27 0.38
N ALA A 179 -10.10 -9.37 0.81
CA ALA A 179 -9.18 -10.07 -0.06
C ALA A 179 -9.96 -10.33 -1.34
N GLU A 180 -9.70 -9.56 -2.40
CA GLU A 180 -10.20 -9.88 -3.71
C GLU A 180 -9.65 -11.27 -3.92
N ARG A 181 -10.54 -12.27 -3.85
CA ARG A 181 -10.19 -13.64 -4.16
C ARG A 181 -9.57 -13.53 -5.53
N ARG A 182 -8.25 -13.68 -5.60
CA ARG A 182 -7.53 -13.69 -6.86
C ARG A 182 -7.92 -14.99 -7.49
N ASP A 183 -9.05 -15.01 -8.18
CA ASP A 183 -9.52 -16.18 -8.87
C ASP A 183 -8.44 -16.56 -9.88
N VAL A 184 -7.92 -17.78 -9.77
CA VAL A 184 -6.85 -18.23 -10.66
C VAL A 184 -7.49 -18.90 -11.86
N HIS A 185 -7.31 -18.28 -13.03
CA HIS A 185 -7.85 -18.78 -14.30
C HIS A 185 -6.77 -19.51 -15.10
N PHE A 186 -7.00 -20.80 -15.36
CA PHE A 186 -6.19 -21.59 -16.28
C PHE A 186 -6.94 -21.78 -17.60
N GLN A 187 -6.36 -21.31 -18.70
CA GLN A 187 -6.92 -21.50 -20.03
C GLN A 187 -6.45 -22.82 -20.62
N ILE A 188 -7.38 -23.61 -21.16
CA ILE A 188 -7.06 -24.89 -21.80
C ILE A 188 -7.78 -24.97 -23.13
N ASP A 189 -7.03 -25.16 -24.21
CA ASP A 189 -7.62 -25.49 -25.51
C ASP A 189 -7.96 -26.98 -25.56
N ALA A 190 -9.22 -27.32 -25.28
CA ALA A 190 -9.69 -28.71 -25.25
C ALA A 190 -9.63 -29.40 -26.62
N THR A 191 -9.46 -28.65 -27.72
CA THR A 191 -9.30 -29.22 -29.06
C THR A 191 -7.87 -29.67 -29.36
N ARG A 192 -6.89 -29.15 -28.63
CA ARG A 192 -5.44 -29.43 -28.81
C ARG A 192 -4.80 -30.05 -27.58
N ALA A 193 -5.50 -30.06 -26.45
CA ALA A 193 -5.01 -30.59 -25.19
C ALA A 193 -4.69 -32.08 -25.30
N ARG A 194 -3.55 -32.47 -24.72
CA ARG A 194 -3.16 -33.87 -24.57
C ARG A 194 -4.10 -34.62 -23.61
N ALA A 195 -4.30 -35.91 -23.86
CA ALA A 195 -4.98 -36.78 -22.91
C ALA A 195 -4.22 -36.81 -21.58
N GLY A 196 -4.91 -36.56 -20.46
CA GLY A 196 -4.33 -36.56 -19.11
C GLY A 196 -3.93 -35.21 -18.54
N ILE A 197 -3.99 -34.11 -19.31
CA ILE A 197 -3.57 -32.78 -18.84
C ILE A 197 -4.32 -32.31 -17.58
N ILE A 198 -5.61 -32.65 -17.47
CA ILE A 198 -6.46 -32.31 -16.33
C ILE A 198 -6.00 -33.06 -15.07
N ALA A 199 -5.55 -34.32 -15.20
CA ALA A 199 -5.09 -35.10 -14.07
C ALA A 199 -3.75 -34.58 -13.54
N GLU A 200 -2.85 -34.16 -14.43
CA GLU A 200 -1.57 -33.57 -14.03
C GLU A 200 -1.73 -32.16 -13.46
N LEU A 201 -2.63 -31.35 -14.03
CA LEU A 201 -3.00 -30.08 -13.41
C LEU A 201 -3.60 -30.30 -12.02
N ALA A 202 -4.46 -31.31 -11.85
CA ALA A 202 -5.02 -31.63 -10.54
C ALA A 202 -3.97 -32.09 -9.51
N LEU A 203 -2.87 -32.73 -9.94
CA LEU A 203 -1.74 -33.06 -9.06
C LEU A 203 -0.98 -31.79 -8.68
N LEU A 204 -0.64 -30.94 -9.66
CA LEU A 204 0.03 -29.66 -9.43
C LEU A 204 -0.74 -28.77 -8.44
N LEU A 205 -2.06 -28.66 -8.61
CA LEU A 205 -2.89 -27.85 -7.71
C LEU A 205 -2.97 -28.42 -6.28
N ARG A 206 -2.63 -29.71 -6.05
CA ARG A 206 -2.54 -30.28 -4.70
C ARG A 206 -1.23 -29.94 -4.01
N ASP A 207 -0.15 -29.82 -4.77
CA ASP A 207 1.18 -29.54 -4.23
C ASP A 207 1.31 -28.07 -3.78
N PHE A 208 0.44 -27.19 -4.28
CA PHE A 208 0.38 -25.76 -3.92
C PHE A 208 -0.97 -25.35 -3.31
N PRO A 209 -1.30 -25.78 -2.08
CA PRO A 209 -2.54 -25.40 -1.43
C PRO A 209 -2.57 -23.90 -1.09
N GLY A 210 -3.75 -23.28 -1.13
CA GLY A 210 -3.93 -21.88 -0.73
C GLY A 210 -5.39 -21.45 -0.61
N GLU A 211 -5.64 -20.15 -0.67
CA GLU A 211 -6.96 -19.57 -0.41
C GLU A 211 -7.75 -19.20 -1.68
N CYS A 212 -7.06 -19.11 -2.83
CA CYS A 212 -7.62 -18.63 -4.07
C CYS A 212 -8.38 -19.74 -4.82
N PRO A 213 -9.65 -19.53 -5.20
CA PRO A 213 -10.40 -20.50 -5.98
C PRO A 213 -9.86 -20.60 -7.42
N VAL A 214 -9.98 -21.80 -8.01
CA VAL A 214 -9.46 -22.10 -9.35
C VAL A 214 -10.58 -22.27 -10.36
N TYR A 215 -10.41 -21.65 -11.53
CA TYR A 215 -11.29 -21.77 -12.69
C TYR A 215 -10.52 -22.28 -13.91
N LEU A 216 -11.19 -23.10 -14.73
CA LEU A 216 -10.67 -23.57 -16.02
C LEU A 216 -11.49 -22.95 -17.15
N ASP A 217 -10.83 -22.14 -17.96
CA ASP A 217 -11.41 -21.59 -19.18
C ASP A 217 -11.10 -22.53 -20.35
N LEU A 218 -12.07 -23.36 -20.69
CA LEU A 218 -11.95 -24.35 -21.76
C LEU A 218 -12.38 -23.76 -23.09
N LYS A 219 -11.50 -23.77 -24.09
CA LYS A 219 -11.88 -23.54 -25.49
C LYS A 219 -12.28 -24.87 -26.11
N THR A 220 -13.57 -25.08 -26.34
CA THR A 220 -14.11 -26.30 -26.95
C THR A 220 -14.59 -26.04 -28.38
N SER A 221 -14.88 -27.10 -29.14
CA SER A 221 -15.48 -26.98 -30.48
C SER A 221 -16.88 -26.35 -30.47
N GLU A 222 -17.57 -26.36 -29.33
CA GLU A 222 -18.89 -25.74 -29.14
C GLU A 222 -18.80 -24.28 -28.65
N GLY A 223 -17.59 -23.77 -28.37
CA GLY A 223 -17.35 -22.43 -27.82
C GLY A 223 -16.57 -22.45 -26.49
N PRO A 224 -16.27 -21.25 -25.94
CA PRO A 224 -15.61 -21.13 -24.65
C PRO A 224 -16.55 -21.53 -23.49
N LYS A 225 -16.04 -22.29 -22.54
CA LYS A 225 -16.76 -22.68 -21.30
C LYS A 225 -15.83 -22.50 -20.10
N THR A 226 -16.29 -21.77 -19.09
CA THR A 226 -15.58 -21.63 -17.82
C THR A 226 -16.12 -22.65 -16.81
N LEU A 227 -15.23 -23.45 -16.22
CA LEU A 227 -15.57 -24.46 -15.21
C LEU A 227 -14.93 -24.09 -13.88
N PHE A 228 -15.74 -24.07 -12.82
CA PHE A 228 -15.24 -23.90 -11.46
C PHE A 228 -14.73 -25.22 -10.89
N VAL A 229 -13.46 -25.28 -10.50
CA VAL A 229 -12.85 -26.50 -9.94
C VAL A 229 -12.88 -26.43 -8.42
N GLY A 230 -14.10 -26.45 -7.86
CA GLY A 230 -14.35 -26.12 -6.44
C GLY A 230 -13.67 -27.01 -5.39
N ALA A 231 -13.02 -28.11 -5.80
CA ALA A 231 -12.22 -28.95 -4.91
C ALA A 231 -10.80 -28.41 -4.65
N TYR A 232 -10.31 -27.48 -5.47
CA TYR A 232 -8.94 -26.98 -5.39
C TYR A 232 -8.91 -25.48 -5.09
N ARG A 233 -8.04 -25.13 -4.15
CA ARG A 233 -7.69 -23.74 -3.83
C ARG A 233 -6.18 -23.65 -3.75
N VAL A 234 -5.62 -22.61 -4.36
CA VAL A 234 -4.17 -22.48 -4.51
C VAL A 234 -3.68 -21.11 -4.08
N GLN A 235 -2.38 -21.00 -3.86
CA GLN A 235 -1.72 -19.71 -3.68
C GLN A 235 -0.94 -19.40 -4.98
N PRO A 236 -1.13 -18.24 -5.61
CA PRO A 236 -0.44 -17.89 -6.86
C PRO A 236 1.03 -17.56 -6.59
N THR A 237 1.84 -18.57 -6.34
CA THR A 237 3.29 -18.45 -6.21
C THR A 237 3.94 -18.43 -7.60
N PRO A 238 5.10 -17.77 -7.76
CA PRO A 238 5.83 -17.78 -9.04
C PRO A 238 6.13 -19.20 -9.54
N ASP A 239 6.41 -20.13 -8.64
CA ASP A 239 6.70 -21.53 -8.94
C ASP A 239 5.47 -22.25 -9.54
N LEU A 240 4.29 -22.09 -8.91
CA LEU A 240 3.03 -22.63 -9.43
C LEU A 240 2.73 -22.09 -10.84
N LEU A 241 2.95 -20.79 -11.05
CA LEU A 241 2.69 -20.16 -12.34
C LEU A 241 3.68 -20.65 -13.42
N ALA A 242 4.95 -20.87 -13.07
CA ALA A 242 5.96 -21.39 -13.98
C ALA A 242 5.65 -22.84 -14.39
N GLU A 243 5.30 -23.70 -13.44
CA GLU A 243 4.94 -25.10 -13.70
C GLU A 243 3.62 -25.22 -14.47
N ALA A 244 2.60 -24.42 -14.12
CA ALA A 244 1.35 -24.39 -14.86
C ALA A 244 1.55 -23.91 -16.30
N LYS A 245 2.42 -22.92 -16.53
CA LYS A 245 2.77 -22.45 -17.88
C LYS A 245 3.52 -23.51 -18.68
N ALA A 246 4.43 -24.26 -18.04
CA ALA A 246 5.11 -25.39 -18.70
C ALA A 246 4.11 -26.49 -19.11
N LEU A 247 3.07 -26.70 -18.31
CA LEU A 247 2.06 -27.74 -18.52
C LEU A 247 0.99 -27.35 -19.54
N LEU A 248 0.57 -26.08 -19.56
CA LEU A 248 -0.55 -25.56 -20.37
C LEU A 248 -0.12 -24.76 -21.62
N GLY A 249 1.14 -24.31 -21.69
CA GLY A 249 1.69 -23.52 -22.79
C GLY A 249 1.68 -22.00 -22.54
N GLU A 250 2.08 -21.21 -23.55
CA GLU A 250 2.29 -19.75 -23.42
C GLU A 250 1.03 -18.90 -23.20
N ALA A 251 -0.17 -19.46 -23.37
CA ALA A 251 -1.42 -18.72 -23.34
C ALA A 251 -2.19 -18.95 -22.03
N THR A 252 -1.64 -18.51 -20.89
CA THR A 252 -2.22 -18.94 -19.62
C THR A 252 -1.88 -17.98 -18.50
N ILE A 253 -2.87 -17.65 -17.67
CA ILE A 253 -2.83 -16.78 -16.47
C ILE A 253 -3.27 -15.34 -16.78
N ALA A 254 -4.52 -15.03 -16.38
CA ALA A 254 -5.06 -13.69 -16.20
C ALA A 254 -5.51 -13.55 -14.75
#